data_AF-A0AAE7AZS0-F1
#
_entry.id   AF-A0AAE7AZS0-F1
#
_cell.length_a   1.000
_cell.length_b   1.000
_cell.length_c   1.000
_cell.angle_alpha   90.00
_cell.angle_beta   90.00
_cell.angle_gamma   90.00
#
_symmetry.space_group_name_H-M   'P 1'
#
loop_
_entity.id
_entity.type
_entity.pdbx_description
1 polymer ?
#
loop_
_entity_poly.entity_id
_entity_poly.type
_entity_poly.pdbx_seq_one_letter_code
_entity_poly.pdbx_strand_id
1 'polypeptide(L)'
;MACLLWGIVSALLTEDRYSLKTSHPEISNETLTITLKHGQAKAHFVSRAVKTTRIISYDMHGLFLRFGDHYLLVTTDDSDDVHTHGFAVRKLFIKKVSDNQAFLITDRRGSFTLKDGRVVHLNSIFSGNYQ
;
A
#
# COMPACT_ATOMS: atom_id res chain seq x y z
N MET A 1 -14.55 -0.12 23.22
CA MET A 1 -14.27 -1.57 23.17
C MET A 1 -14.93 -2.27 21.97
N ALA A 2 -16.22 -2.05 21.69
CA ALA A 2 -16.93 -2.74 20.60
C ALA A 2 -16.27 -2.58 19.21
N CYS A 3 -15.81 -1.38 18.85
CA CYS A 3 -15.15 -1.16 17.56
C CYS A 3 -13.86 -1.95 17.42
N LEU A 4 -12.99 -2.00 18.44
CA LEU A 4 -11.74 -2.75 18.37
C LEU A 4 -11.99 -4.25 18.16
N LEU A 5 -12.94 -4.83 18.89
CA LEU A 5 -13.36 -6.22 18.72
C LEU A 5 -13.90 -6.48 17.32
N TRP A 6 -14.74 -5.58 16.78
CA TRP A 6 -15.20 -5.65 15.40
C TRP A 6 -14.04 -5.65 14.41
N GLY A 7 -13.07 -4.76 14.62
CA GLY A 7 -11.87 -4.65 13.79
C GLY A 7 -11.05 -5.94 13.75
N ILE A 8 -10.92 -6.60 14.91
CA ILE A 8 -10.21 -7.88 15.05
C ILE A 8 -10.99 -9.00 14.35
N VAL A 9 -12.28 -9.15 14.64
CA VAL A 9 -13.11 -10.21 14.04
C VAL A 9 -13.18 -10.05 12.52
N SER A 10 -13.37 -8.83 12.03
CA SER A 10 -13.38 -8.54 10.60
C SER A 10 -12.04 -8.88 9.93
N ALA A 11 -10.91 -8.60 10.59
CA ALA A 11 -9.59 -8.96 10.08
C ALA A 11 -9.35 -10.47 10.07
N LEU A 12 -9.81 -11.20 11.10
CA LEU A 12 -9.72 -12.66 11.18
C LEU A 12 -10.55 -13.35 10.09
N LEU A 13 -11.66 -12.75 9.64
CA LEU A 13 -12.51 -13.28 8.57
C LEU A 13 -12.09 -12.83 7.16
N THR A 14 -11.06 -11.98 7.04
CA THR A 14 -10.63 -11.45 5.75
C THR A 14 -9.59 -12.36 5.11
N GLU A 15 -9.82 -12.69 3.84
CA GLU A 15 -8.86 -13.30 2.93
C GLU A 15 -8.98 -12.55 1.59
N ASP A 16 -8.17 -11.51 1.42
CA ASP A 16 -8.16 -10.65 0.23
C ASP A 16 -6.73 -10.54 -0.31
N ARG A 17 -6.58 -10.50 -1.63
CA ARG A 17 -5.33 -10.16 -2.31
C ARG A 17 -5.55 -9.04 -3.31
N TYR A 18 -4.77 -7.96 -3.19
CA TYR A 18 -4.82 -6.79 -4.07
C TYR A 18 -3.56 -6.70 -4.91
N SER A 19 -3.70 -6.33 -6.18
CA SER A 19 -2.60 -5.91 -7.07
C SER A 19 -2.95 -4.57 -7.69
N LEU A 20 -2.33 -3.52 -7.18
CA LEU A 20 -2.70 -2.13 -7.41
C LEU A 20 -1.52 -1.39 -8.05
N LYS A 21 -1.82 -0.48 -8.98
CA LYS A 21 -0.81 0.24 -9.76
C LYS A 21 -1.13 1.72 -9.82
N THR A 22 -0.08 2.52 -9.92
CA THR A 22 -0.16 3.93 -10.30
C THR A 22 1.07 4.30 -11.12
N SER A 23 1.00 5.42 -11.83
CA SER A 23 2.11 5.87 -12.67
C SER A 23 2.24 7.39 -12.57
N HIS A 24 3.47 7.86 -12.68
CA HIS A 24 3.82 9.26 -12.76
C HIS A 24 4.57 9.45 -14.07
N PRO A 25 3.97 10.16 -15.05
CA PRO A 25 4.60 10.39 -16.34
C PRO A 25 6.04 10.87 -16.17
N GLU A 26 6.94 10.28 -16.96
CA GLU A 26 8.37 10.58 -16.96
C GLU A 26 9.18 10.23 -15.70
N ILE A 27 8.54 9.76 -14.63
CA ILE A 27 9.18 9.59 -13.32
C ILE A 27 9.23 8.11 -12.96
N SER A 28 8.08 7.49 -12.71
CA SER A 28 8.03 6.11 -12.23
C SER A 28 6.71 5.41 -12.53
N ASN A 29 6.79 4.08 -12.64
CA ASN A 29 5.66 3.18 -12.55
C ASN A 29 5.71 2.43 -11.23
N GLU A 30 4.59 2.37 -10.53
CA GLU A 30 4.53 1.83 -9.18
C GLU A 30 3.50 0.73 -9.09
N THR A 31 3.85 -0.33 -8.38
CA THR A 31 2.97 -1.47 -8.09
C THR A 31 2.99 -1.74 -6.60
N LEU A 32 1.82 -1.93 -6.02
CA LEU A 32 1.61 -2.35 -4.64
C LEU A 32 0.77 -3.62 -4.64
N THR A 33 1.36 -4.71 -4.17
CA THR A 33 0.64 -5.97 -3.92
C THR A 33 0.38 -6.07 -2.42
N ILE A 34 -0.85 -6.40 -2.02
CA ILE A 34 -1.23 -6.57 -0.61
C ILE A 34 -1.92 -7.91 -0.47
N THR A 35 -1.50 -8.72 0.48
CA THR A 35 -2.16 -9.97 0.89
C THR A 35 -2.61 -9.81 2.32
N LEU A 36 -3.91 -9.93 2.56
CA LEU A 36 -4.55 -9.84 3.87
C LEU A 36 -5.19 -11.18 4.17
N LYS A 37 -4.73 -11.87 5.22
CA LYS A 37 -5.23 -13.21 5.55
C LYS A 37 -5.28 -13.42 7.05
N HIS A 38 -6.47 -13.62 7.58
CA HIS A 38 -6.70 -13.99 8.98
C HIS A 38 -5.94 -13.07 9.97
N GLY A 39 -6.06 -11.75 9.78
CA GLY A 39 -5.39 -10.74 10.61
C GLY A 39 -3.91 -10.49 10.28
N GLN A 40 -3.30 -11.25 9.37
CA GLN A 40 -1.93 -11.03 8.90
C GLN A 40 -1.90 -10.23 7.61
N ALA A 41 -0.94 -9.33 7.50
CA ALA A 41 -0.71 -8.50 6.32
C ALA A 41 0.69 -8.75 5.76
N LYS A 42 0.76 -8.94 4.44
CA LYS A 42 1.99 -8.85 3.65
C LYS A 42 1.77 -7.86 2.53
N ALA A 43 2.61 -6.84 2.42
CA ALA A 43 2.60 -5.93 1.29
C ALA A 43 3.97 -5.88 0.62
N HIS A 44 3.95 -5.74 -0.70
CA HIS A 44 5.16 -5.61 -1.53
C HIS A 44 4.96 -4.42 -2.46
N PHE A 45 5.80 -3.40 -2.31
CA PHE A 45 5.82 -2.23 -3.16
C PHE A 45 7.03 -2.26 -4.09
N VAL A 46 6.82 -1.91 -5.35
CA VAL A 46 7.88 -1.71 -6.33
C VAL A 46 7.65 -0.40 -7.06
N SER A 47 8.66 0.47 -7.10
CA SER A 47 8.72 1.62 -7.99
C SER A 47 9.85 1.44 -8.98
N ARG A 48 9.54 1.57 -10.27
CA ARG A 48 10.50 1.49 -11.38
C ARG A 48 10.60 2.85 -12.02
N ALA A 49 11.80 3.42 -12.07
CA ALA A 49 12.04 4.68 -12.76
C ALA A 49 11.77 4.51 -14.28
N VAL A 50 11.17 5.53 -14.90
CA VAL A 50 10.87 5.50 -16.34
C VAL A 50 12.13 5.77 -17.17
N LYS A 51 12.98 6.69 -16.71
CA LYS A 51 14.17 7.17 -17.45
C LYS A 51 15.48 6.51 -17.03
N THR A 52 15.47 5.67 -16.00
CA THR A 52 16.68 5.01 -15.49
C THR A 52 16.38 3.55 -15.15
N THR A 53 17.41 2.74 -14.97
CA THR A 53 17.28 1.34 -14.53
C THR A 53 17.02 1.20 -13.02
N ARG A 54 16.80 2.30 -12.30
CA ARG A 54 16.62 2.27 -10.85
C ARG A 54 15.29 1.64 -10.49
N ILE A 55 15.34 0.70 -9.55
CA ILE A 55 14.19 0.02 -8.96
C ILE A 55 14.29 0.22 -7.45
N ILE A 56 13.17 0.54 -6.82
CA ILE A 56 13.03 0.63 -5.37
C ILE A 56 11.95 -0.36 -4.94
N SER A 57 12.27 -1.22 -3.98
CA SER A 57 11.36 -2.21 -3.42
C SER A 57 11.26 -2.10 -1.90
N TYR A 58 10.05 -2.36 -1.40
CA TYR A 58 9.76 -2.46 0.03
C TYR A 58 8.87 -3.67 0.28
N ASP A 59 9.27 -4.50 1.23
CA ASP A 59 8.43 -5.54 1.80
C ASP A 59 7.94 -5.09 3.18
N MET A 60 6.66 -5.33 3.46
CA MET A 60 6.02 -4.99 4.72
C MET A 60 5.30 -6.22 5.24
N HIS A 61 5.61 -6.59 6.47
CA HIS A 61 5.03 -7.76 7.13
C HIS A 61 4.43 -7.35 8.47
N GLY A 62 3.24 -7.87 8.80
CA GLY A 62 2.66 -7.57 10.09
C GLY A 62 1.22 -8.00 10.25
N LEU A 63 0.47 -7.21 11.02
CA LEU A 63 -0.93 -7.46 11.38
C LEU A 63 -1.82 -6.36 10.82
N PHE A 64 -3.11 -6.65 10.68
CA PHE A 64 -4.10 -5.63 10.35
C PHE A 64 -5.39 -5.75 11.14
N LEU A 65 -6.07 -4.61 11.29
CA LEU A 65 -7.48 -4.50 11.68
C LEU A 65 -8.30 -4.00 10.49
N ARG A 66 -9.56 -4.40 10.40
CA ARG A 66 -10.44 -4.02 9.28
C ARG A 66 -11.76 -3.40 9.74
N PHE A 67 -12.12 -2.27 9.15
CA PHE A 67 -13.35 -1.53 9.39
C PHE A 67 -14.01 -1.19 8.06
N GLY A 68 -14.73 -2.15 7.48
CA GLY A 68 -15.26 -2.03 6.11
C GLY A 68 -14.12 -1.96 5.10
N ASP A 69 -14.04 -0.85 4.37
CA ASP A 69 -13.00 -0.55 3.37
C ASP A 69 -11.73 0.09 3.99
N HIS A 70 -11.74 0.36 5.30
CA HIS A 70 -10.59 0.90 6.02
C HIS A 70 -9.77 -0.21 6.68
N TYR A 71 -8.46 -0.17 6.48
CA TYR A 71 -7.50 -1.10 7.05
C TYR A 71 -6.45 -0.36 7.86
N LEU A 72 -6.21 -0.80 9.10
CA LEU A 72 -5.10 -0.33 9.93
C LEU A 72 -4.04 -1.43 9.95
N LEU A 73 -2.90 -1.17 9.31
CA LEU A 73 -1.77 -2.09 9.26
C LEU A 73 -0.75 -1.69 10.32
N VAL A 74 -0.22 -2.69 11.01
CA VAL A 74 0.88 -2.59 11.96
C VAL A 74 1.98 -3.49 11.41
N THR A 75 3.00 -2.89 10.80
CA THR A 75 4.04 -3.60 10.03
C THR A 75 5.43 -3.31 10.56
N THR A 76 6.34 -4.24 10.28
CA THR A 76 7.77 -3.94 10.17
C THR A 76 8.07 -3.76 8.68
N ASP A 77 8.77 -2.69 8.35
CA ASP A 77 9.15 -2.38 6.98
C ASP A 77 10.56 -2.90 6.72
N ASP A 78 10.71 -3.78 5.73
CA ASP A 78 11.98 -4.23 5.18
C ASP A 78 12.18 -3.54 3.83
N SER A 79 13.21 -2.71 3.74
CA SER A 79 13.53 -1.93 2.55
C SER A 79 14.89 -2.34 2.02
N ASP A 80 14.96 -2.71 0.73
CA ASP A 80 16.21 -3.05 0.07
C ASP A 80 17.15 -1.84 -0.03
N ASP A 81 16.60 -0.62 -0.14
CA ASP A 81 17.35 0.63 -0.36
C ASP A 81 17.67 1.40 0.95
N VAL A 82 17.05 1.02 2.08
CA VAL A 82 17.18 1.71 3.37
C VAL A 82 17.11 0.68 4.50
N HIS A 83 18.24 0.31 5.10
CA HIS A 83 18.30 -0.70 6.18
C HIS A 83 17.73 -0.22 7.53
N THR A 84 16.56 0.39 7.54
CA THR A 84 15.82 0.73 8.76
C THR A 84 14.63 -0.19 8.89
N HIS A 85 14.78 -1.23 9.71
CA HIS A 85 13.67 -2.09 10.16
C HIS A 85 12.83 -1.29 11.16
N GLY A 86 11.96 -0.44 10.62
CA GLY A 86 11.11 0.45 11.39
C GLY A 86 9.77 -0.20 11.68
N PHE A 87 9.31 -0.08 12.91
CA PHE A 87 7.90 -0.30 13.22
C PHE A 87 7.07 0.82 12.57
N ALA A 88 6.06 0.46 11.79
CA ALA A 88 5.21 1.38 11.07
C ALA A 88 3.73 1.05 11.30
N VAL A 89 2.94 2.11 11.53
CA VAL A 89 1.47 2.02 11.49
C VAL A 89 0.99 2.74 10.24
N ARG A 90 0.16 2.06 9.43
CA ARG A 90 -0.33 2.55 8.14
C ARG A 90 -1.85 2.45 8.08
N LYS A 91 -2.51 3.49 7.59
CA LYS A 91 -3.95 3.48 7.30
C LYS A 91 -4.13 3.33 5.79
N LEU A 92 -4.93 2.36 5.36
CA LEU A 92 -5.29 2.16 3.97
C LEU A 92 -6.81 2.28 3.81
N PHE A 93 -7.25 2.86 2.70
CA PHE A 93 -8.64 2.82 2.27
C PHE A 93 -8.70 2.11 0.92
N ILE A 94 -9.23 0.88 0.90
CA ILE A 94 -9.30 0.07 -0.32
C ILE A 94 -10.77 -0.19 -0.62
N LYS A 95 -11.25 0.36 -1.73
CA LYS A 95 -12.63 0.21 -2.17
C LYS A 95 -12.72 -0.76 -3.34
N LYS A 96 -13.46 -1.85 -3.16
CA LYS A 96 -13.86 -2.76 -4.25
C LYS A 96 -14.97 -2.08 -5.06
N VAL A 97 -14.79 -1.91 -6.37
CA VAL A 97 -15.70 -1.12 -7.24
C VAL A 97 -16.46 -1.97 -8.26
N SER A 98 -15.95 -3.14 -8.60
CA SER A 98 -16.60 -4.15 -9.43
C SER A 98 -16.05 -5.53 -9.06
N ASP A 99 -16.54 -6.59 -9.70
CA ASP A 99 -16.25 -7.98 -9.32
C ASP A 99 -14.77 -8.33 -9.15
N ASN A 100 -13.87 -7.61 -9.83
CA ASN A 100 -12.44 -7.86 -9.77
C ASN A 100 -11.61 -6.57 -9.75
N GLN A 101 -12.20 -5.40 -9.51
CA GLN A 101 -11.48 -4.11 -9.50
C GLN A 101 -11.52 -3.44 -8.13
N ALA A 102 -10.40 -2.85 -7.74
CA ALA A 102 -10.26 -2.10 -6.51
C ALA A 102 -9.43 -0.82 -6.71
N PHE A 103 -9.74 0.17 -5.88
CA PHE A 103 -8.92 1.37 -5.72
C PHE A 103 -8.38 1.45 -4.31
N LEU A 104 -7.10 1.75 -4.18
CA LEU A 104 -6.53 2.25 -2.93
C LEU A 104 -6.45 3.76 -3.00
N ILE A 105 -6.98 4.42 -1.98
CA ILE A 105 -6.83 5.86 -1.77
C ILE A 105 -5.94 6.04 -0.53
N THR A 106 -4.84 6.77 -0.68
CA THR A 106 -3.88 7.03 0.38
C THR A 106 -3.59 8.52 0.53
N ASP A 107 -3.70 9.01 1.76
CA ASP A 107 -3.43 10.39 2.16
C ASP A 107 -1.95 10.62 2.48
N ARG A 108 -1.13 9.58 2.55
CA ARG A 108 0.31 9.66 2.86
C ARG A 108 1.19 10.07 1.70
N ARG A 109 0.61 10.55 0.61
CA ARG A 109 1.37 10.96 -0.59
C ARG A 109 1.42 12.47 -0.68
N GLY A 110 2.61 13.00 -0.39
CA GLY A 110 2.92 14.41 -0.55
C GLY A 110 3.52 14.71 -1.92
N SER A 111 4.38 15.72 -1.94
CA SER A 111 5.17 16.09 -3.11
C SER A 111 6.60 15.57 -3.01
N PHE A 112 7.18 15.17 -4.14
CA PHE A 112 8.59 14.83 -4.26
C PHE A 112 9.30 15.87 -5.13
N THR A 113 10.40 16.43 -4.66
CA THR A 113 11.22 17.36 -5.45
C THR A 113 12.34 16.60 -6.13
N LEU A 114 12.37 16.65 -7.46
CA LEU A 114 13.43 16.07 -8.28
C LEU A 114 14.74 16.85 -8.10
N LYS A 115 15.87 16.25 -8.47
CA LYS A 115 17.19 16.90 -8.42
C LYS A 115 17.28 18.18 -9.26
N ASP A 116 16.44 18.30 -10.29
CA ASP A 116 16.35 19.48 -11.16
C ASP A 116 15.42 20.58 -10.60
N GLY A 117 14.90 20.41 -9.37
CA GLY A 117 14.03 21.36 -8.69
C GLY A 117 12.55 21.24 -9.06
N ARG A 118 12.17 20.38 -10.01
CA ARG A 118 10.75 20.17 -10.35
C ARG A 118 10.03 19.44 -9.22
N VAL A 119 8.83 19.91 -8.88
CA VAL A 119 7.97 19.30 -7.87
C VAL A 119 6.99 18.35 -8.54
N VAL A 120 6.91 17.13 -8.01
CA VAL A 120 6.00 16.07 -8.46
C VAL A 120 4.98 15.81 -7.38
N HIS A 121 3.71 15.99 -7.69
CA HIS A 121 2.62 15.56 -6.81
C HIS A 121 2.37 14.07 -7.00
N LEU A 122 2.57 13.29 -5.94
CA LEU A 122 2.42 11.84 -6.03
C LEU A 122 0.93 11.47 -6.04
N ASN A 123 0.49 10.74 -7.06
CA ASN A 123 -0.86 10.16 -7.12
C ASN A 123 -1.21 9.39 -5.84
N SER A 124 -2.23 9.90 -5.14
CA SER A 124 -2.84 9.28 -3.97
C SER A 124 -3.71 8.06 -4.29
N ILE A 125 -3.93 7.77 -5.57
CA ILE A 125 -4.81 6.70 -6.03
C ILE A 125 -3.97 5.62 -6.72
N PHE A 126 -4.16 4.38 -6.27
CA PHE A 126 -3.77 3.20 -7.01
C PHE A 126 -5.03 2.50 -7.49
N SER A 127 -4.96 1.94 -8.69
CA SER A 127 -6.06 1.18 -9.28
C SER A 127 -5.55 -0.20 -9.69
N GLY A 128 -6.41 -1.20 -9.62
CA GLY A 128 -6.05 -2.53 -10.07
C GLY A 128 -7.10 -3.54 -9.66
N ASN A 129 -6.65 -4.75 -9.37
CA ASN A 129 -7.52 -5.88 -9.17
C ASN A 129 -7.45 -6.42 -7.75
N TYR A 130 -8.50 -7.12 -7.33
CA TYR A 130 -8.50 -7.91 -6.11
C TYR A 130 -8.99 -9.34 -6.38
N GLN A 131 -8.59 -10.27 -5.53
CA GLN A 131 -9.01 -11.68 -5.51
C GLN A 131 -9.34 -12.07 -4.07
#